data_AF-A0A2S6A670-F1
#
_entry.id   AF-A0A2S6A670-F1
#
_cell.length_a   1.000
_cell.length_b   1.000
_cell.length_c   1.000
_cell.angle_alpha   90.00
_cell.angle_beta   90.00
_cell.angle_gamma   90.00
#
_symmetry.space_group_name_H-M   'P 1'
#
loop_
_entity.id
_entity.type
_entity.pdbx_description
1 polymer ?
#
loop_
_entity_poly.entity_id
_entity_poly.type
_entity_poly.pdbx_seq_one_letter_code
_entity_poly.pdbx_strand_id
1 'polypeptide(L)'
;MRPPGDATDPVGYALGLAASLNVDAMVVYDLETVGNTPSRVCEMFDLETVCPPATWAATLPGFAHPEHSHPQQPLTVAAAQQIMQEHVDCRAVECPRKASAYSCLVREGKIVPPVDSPRERAAARGLRFRPRRTNDASLPDGVNLETLLDVLSGLADYASVGKR
;
A
#
# COMPACT_ATOMS: atom_id res chain seq x y z
N MET A 1 14.44 -9.32 0.21
CA MET A 1 14.47 -10.47 -0.71
C MET A 1 14.50 -10.00 -2.15
N ARG A 2 15.11 -10.76 -3.07
CA ARG A 2 15.06 -10.52 -4.51
C ARG A 2 14.46 -11.75 -5.19
N PRO A 3 13.34 -11.62 -5.91
CA PRO A 3 12.75 -12.76 -6.61
C PRO A 3 13.68 -13.35 -7.69
N PRO A 4 13.64 -14.67 -7.95
CA PRO A 4 14.44 -15.30 -9.00
C PRO A 4 13.96 -14.84 -10.38
N GLY A 5 14.86 -14.24 -11.17
CA GLY A 5 14.52 -13.59 -12.44
C GLY A 5 14.17 -14.54 -13.58
N ASP A 6 14.46 -15.84 -13.44
CA ASP A 6 14.19 -16.91 -14.40
C ASP A 6 12.83 -17.59 -14.20
N ALA A 7 12.13 -17.29 -13.10
CA ALA A 7 10.79 -17.79 -12.87
C ALA A 7 9.76 -17.11 -13.80
N THR A 8 8.75 -17.86 -14.26
CA THR A 8 7.61 -17.33 -15.03
C THR A 8 6.87 -16.22 -14.28
N ASP A 9 6.85 -16.31 -12.95
CA ASP A 9 6.28 -15.30 -12.06
C ASP A 9 7.19 -15.14 -10.82
N PRO A 10 8.25 -14.32 -10.92
CA PRO A 10 9.22 -14.13 -9.86
C PRO A 10 8.56 -13.67 -8.56
N VAL A 11 7.67 -12.68 -8.65
CA VAL A 11 6.98 -12.11 -7.48
C VAL A 11 6.09 -13.17 -6.82
N GLY A 12 5.34 -13.94 -7.61
CA GLY A 12 4.52 -15.05 -7.08
C GLY A 12 5.37 -16.13 -6.40
N TYR A 13 6.52 -16.48 -6.96
CA TYR A 13 7.46 -17.41 -6.35
C TYR A 13 7.94 -16.91 -4.98
N ALA A 14 8.34 -15.63 -4.89
CA ALA A 14 8.79 -15.02 -3.65
C ALA A 14 7.67 -14.98 -2.58
N LEU A 15 6.43 -14.71 -2.99
CA LEU A 15 5.26 -14.76 -2.11
C LEU A 15 4.98 -16.18 -1.59
N GLY A 16 5.10 -17.20 -2.44
CA GLY A 16 4.93 -18.59 -2.05
C GLY A 16 5.98 -19.06 -1.02
N LEU A 17 7.23 -18.63 -1.19
CA LEU A 17 8.28 -18.87 -0.19
C LEU A 17 8.01 -18.13 1.12
N ALA A 18 7.66 -16.84 1.05
CA ALA A 18 7.31 -16.03 2.23
C ALA A 18 6.17 -16.67 3.03
N ALA A 19 5.12 -17.14 2.35
CA ALA A 19 3.99 -17.84 2.96
C ALA A 19 4.43 -19.14 3.66
N SER A 20 5.31 -19.90 3.00
CA SER A 20 5.82 -21.16 3.54
C SER A 20 6.71 -20.97 4.77
N LEU A 21 7.32 -19.79 4.92
CA LEU A 21 8.14 -19.40 6.05
C LEU A 21 7.35 -18.68 7.17
N ASN A 22 6.04 -18.42 6.95
CA ASN A 22 5.18 -17.70 7.88
C ASN A 22 5.78 -16.37 8.36
N VAL A 23 6.30 -15.57 7.43
CA VAL A 23 6.84 -14.24 7.73
C VAL A 23 5.72 -13.23 7.92
N ASP A 24 5.94 -12.23 8.77
CA ASP A 24 4.97 -11.13 8.97
C ASP A 24 5.10 -10.03 7.90
N ALA A 25 6.31 -9.84 7.35
CA ALA A 25 6.60 -8.79 6.39
C ALA A 25 7.62 -9.23 5.31
N MET A 26 7.47 -8.67 4.11
CA MET A 26 8.45 -8.72 3.03
C MET A 26 9.22 -7.41 2.93
N VAL A 27 10.54 -7.46 3.14
CA VAL A 27 11.44 -6.32 2.92
C VAL A 27 12.11 -6.44 1.54
N VAL A 28 11.94 -5.44 0.69
CA VAL A 28 12.50 -5.37 -0.67
C VAL A 28 13.32 -4.09 -0.87
N TYR A 29 14.19 -4.05 -1.87
CA TYR A 29 15.01 -2.85 -2.07
C TYR A 29 14.16 -1.66 -2.53
N ASP A 30 13.33 -1.87 -3.54
CA ASP A 30 12.44 -0.87 -4.13
C ASP A 30 11.12 -1.51 -4.61
N LEU A 31 10.17 -0.70 -5.07
CA LEU A 31 8.92 -1.22 -5.64
C LEU A 31 9.11 -1.98 -6.95
N GLU A 32 10.20 -1.72 -7.69
CA GLU A 32 10.51 -2.47 -8.92
C GLU A 32 10.77 -3.95 -8.62
N THR A 33 11.37 -4.25 -7.46
CA THR A 33 11.60 -5.61 -6.97
C THR A 33 10.32 -6.45 -6.89
N VAL A 34 9.16 -5.80 -6.69
CA VAL A 34 7.83 -6.44 -6.69
C VAL A 34 7.00 -6.05 -7.92
N GLY A 35 7.65 -5.69 -9.02
CA GLY A 35 6.99 -5.37 -10.29
C GLY A 35 6.10 -4.12 -10.25
N ASN A 36 6.33 -3.23 -9.28
CA ASN A 36 5.49 -2.07 -8.97
C ASN A 36 4.04 -2.45 -8.60
N THR A 37 3.82 -3.65 -8.05
CA THR A 37 2.51 -4.13 -7.59
C THR A 37 2.48 -4.41 -6.07
N PRO A 38 2.64 -3.37 -5.23
CA PRO A 38 2.65 -3.54 -3.76
C PRO A 38 1.35 -4.17 -3.23
N SER A 39 0.21 -3.92 -3.91
CA SER A 39 -1.08 -4.52 -3.58
C SER A 39 -1.04 -6.05 -3.57
N ARG A 40 -0.24 -6.65 -4.45
CA ARG A 40 -0.08 -8.10 -4.54
C ARG A 40 0.58 -8.69 -3.29
N VAL A 41 1.56 -7.98 -2.75
CA VAL A 41 2.25 -8.37 -1.52
C VAL A 41 1.34 -8.15 -0.32
N CYS A 42 0.67 -6.99 -0.29
CA CYS A 42 -0.21 -6.59 0.80
C CYS A 42 -1.46 -7.47 0.92
N GLU A 43 -1.75 -8.39 -0.01
CA GLU A 43 -2.81 -9.39 0.22
C GLU A 43 -2.46 -10.37 1.35
N MET A 44 -1.16 -10.59 1.58
CA MET A 44 -0.68 -11.65 2.48
C MET A 44 0.30 -11.15 3.53
N PHE A 45 1.09 -10.11 3.23
CA PHE A 45 2.20 -9.66 4.07
C PHE A 45 2.26 -8.13 4.13
N ASP A 46 2.79 -7.59 5.22
CA ASP A 46 3.27 -6.22 5.20
C ASP A 46 4.41 -6.11 4.16
N LEU A 47 4.50 -4.99 3.46
CA LEU A 47 5.61 -4.69 2.56
C LEU A 47 6.42 -3.54 3.12
N GLU A 48 7.74 -3.66 3.05
CA GLU A 48 8.68 -2.58 3.33
C GLU A 48 9.66 -2.43 2.17
N THR A 49 9.93 -1.18 1.76
CA THR A 49 10.98 -0.86 0.81
C THR A 49 12.13 -0.17 1.51
N VAL A 50 13.35 -0.42 1.05
CA VAL A 50 14.57 0.26 1.54
C VAL A 50 14.75 1.63 0.86
N CYS A 51 14.49 1.72 -0.45
CA CYS A 51 14.76 2.89 -1.29
C CYS A 51 13.61 3.14 -2.29
N PRO A 52 12.81 4.20 -2.11
CA PRO A 52 12.72 5.02 -0.90
C PRO A 52 12.17 4.21 0.29
N PRO A 53 12.47 4.57 1.54
CA PRO A 53 11.87 3.93 2.71
C PRO A 53 10.36 4.14 2.71
N ALA A 54 9.60 3.05 2.67
CA ALA A 54 8.15 3.09 2.77
C ALA A 54 7.60 1.77 3.32
N THR A 55 6.46 1.85 4.00
CA THR A 55 5.77 0.72 4.62
C THR A 55 4.34 0.66 4.10
N TRP A 56 3.90 -0.53 3.72
CA TRP A 56 2.53 -0.82 3.31
C TRP A 56 1.99 -1.93 4.18
N ALA A 57 0.95 -1.62 4.93
CA ALA A 57 0.27 -2.61 5.76
C ALA A 57 -0.53 -3.59 4.89
N ALA A 58 -0.48 -4.87 5.25
CA ALA A 58 -1.31 -5.91 4.70
C ALA A 58 -2.79 -5.54 4.83
N THR A 59 -3.56 -5.91 3.81
CA THR A 59 -5.01 -5.89 3.87
C THR A 59 -5.45 -6.94 4.90
N LEU A 60 -6.13 -6.51 5.96
CA LEU A 60 -6.65 -7.43 6.97
C LEU A 60 -7.59 -8.46 6.31
N PRO A 61 -7.36 -9.78 6.50
CA PRO A 61 -8.27 -10.80 6.01
C PRO A 61 -9.60 -10.68 6.75
N GLY A 62 -10.66 -10.34 6.00
CA GLY A 62 -12.01 -10.15 6.54
C GLY A 62 -12.95 -9.36 5.62
N PHE A 63 -12.40 -8.56 4.69
CA PHE A 63 -13.18 -7.68 3.79
C PHE A 63 -12.99 -7.96 2.29
N ALA A 64 -12.13 -8.90 1.90
CA ALA A 64 -11.85 -9.15 0.50
C ALA A 64 -12.85 -10.17 -0.09
N HIS A 65 -13.91 -9.67 -0.74
CA HIS A 65 -14.63 -10.50 -1.70
C HIS A 65 -13.68 -10.91 -2.84
N PRO A 66 -13.78 -12.14 -3.38
CA PRO A 66 -12.90 -12.60 -4.46
C PRO A 66 -12.88 -11.67 -5.69
N GLU A 67 -13.98 -10.94 -5.94
CA GLU A 67 -14.04 -9.91 -6.99
C GLU A 67 -13.10 -8.72 -6.78
N HIS A 68 -12.56 -8.53 -5.57
CA HIS A 68 -11.63 -7.45 -5.23
C HIS A 68 -10.18 -7.92 -5.07
N SER A 69 -9.94 -9.23 -5.12
CA SER A 69 -8.59 -9.81 -5.06
C SER A 69 -7.74 -9.43 -6.27
N HIS A 70 -6.43 -9.39 -6.04
CA HIS A 70 -5.38 -9.16 -7.01
C HIS A 70 -5.53 -10.17 -8.16
N PRO A 71 -5.39 -9.74 -9.43
CA PRO A 71 -5.42 -10.64 -10.57
C PRO A 71 -4.26 -11.63 -10.51
N GLN A 72 -4.53 -12.93 -10.61
CA GLN A 72 -3.48 -13.96 -10.60
C GLN A 72 -2.58 -13.88 -11.84
N GLN A 73 -3.10 -13.35 -12.95
CA GLN A 73 -2.36 -13.18 -14.20
C GLN A 73 -1.95 -11.72 -14.42
N PRO A 74 -0.80 -11.47 -15.07
CA PRO A 74 -0.41 -10.13 -15.49
C PRO A 74 -1.50 -9.46 -16.32
N LEU A 75 -1.79 -8.19 -16.02
CA LEU A 75 -2.80 -7.42 -16.74
C LEU A 75 -2.24 -6.87 -18.06
N THR A 76 -3.08 -6.89 -19.10
CA THR A 76 -2.91 -6.05 -20.28
C THR A 76 -3.46 -4.64 -20.01
N VAL A 77 -3.04 -3.66 -20.81
CA VAL A 77 -3.57 -2.28 -20.72
C VAL A 77 -5.10 -2.26 -20.84
N ALA A 78 -5.66 -3.02 -21.78
CA ALA A 78 -7.10 -3.09 -22.00
C ALA A 78 -7.84 -3.68 -20.79
N ALA A 79 -7.33 -4.78 -20.22
CA ALA A 79 -7.90 -5.38 -19.01
C ALA A 79 -7.80 -4.44 -17.80
N ALA A 80 -6.69 -3.72 -17.67
CA ALA A 80 -6.53 -2.74 -16.60
C ALA A 80 -7.52 -1.55 -16.74
N GLN A 81 -7.75 -1.06 -17.96
CA GLN A 81 -8.77 -0.03 -18.21
C GLN A 81 -10.18 -0.52 -17.88
N GLN A 82 -10.53 -1.73 -18.28
CA GLN A 82 -11.80 -2.37 -17.95
C GLN A 82 -12.00 -2.46 -16.43
N ILE A 83 -11.00 -2.95 -15.68
CA ILE A 83 -11.06 -3.04 -14.21
C ILE A 83 -11.25 -1.65 -13.59
N MET A 84 -10.58 -0.61 -14.11
CA MET A 84 -10.75 0.76 -13.61
C MET A 84 -12.17 1.30 -13.80
N GLN A 85 -12.87 0.86 -14.85
CA GLN A 85 -14.27 1.19 -15.13
C GLN A 85 -15.24 0.38 -14.25
N GLU A 86 -15.05 -0.93 -14.16
CA GLU A 86 -15.90 -1.83 -13.36
C GLU A 86 -15.82 -1.50 -11.86
N HIS A 87 -14.63 -1.15 -11.38
CA HIS A 87 -14.39 -0.81 -9.98
C HIS A 87 -14.39 0.71 -9.74
N VAL A 88 -15.24 1.48 -10.44
CA VAL A 88 -15.28 2.95 -10.32
C VAL A 88 -15.51 3.39 -8.87
N ASP A 89 -16.39 2.69 -8.13
CA ASP A 89 -16.75 2.99 -6.75
C ASP A 89 -15.71 2.51 -5.72
N CYS A 90 -14.81 1.60 -6.11
CA CYS A 90 -13.76 1.12 -5.21
C CYS A 90 -12.69 2.20 -4.99
N ARG A 91 -12.14 2.25 -3.78
CA ARG A 91 -10.90 3.00 -3.52
C ARG A 91 -9.70 2.12 -3.85
N ALA A 92 -8.72 2.64 -4.60
CA ALA A 92 -7.53 1.86 -4.98
C ALA A 92 -6.73 1.36 -3.77
N VAL A 93 -6.75 2.05 -2.63
CA VAL A 93 -6.08 1.62 -1.40
C VAL A 93 -6.79 0.45 -0.70
N GLU A 94 -8.08 0.24 -0.99
CA GLU A 94 -8.94 -0.76 -0.32
C GLU A 94 -9.34 -1.92 -1.26
N CYS A 95 -9.09 -1.78 -2.56
CA CYS A 95 -9.40 -2.80 -3.57
C CYS A 95 -8.11 -3.23 -4.28
N PRO A 96 -7.52 -4.38 -3.90
CA PRO A 96 -6.32 -4.92 -4.53
C PRO A 96 -6.42 -5.00 -6.05
N ARG A 97 -7.58 -5.41 -6.59
CA ARG A 97 -7.82 -5.49 -8.04
C ARG A 97 -7.68 -4.13 -8.75
N LYS A 98 -8.30 -3.09 -8.20
CA LYS A 98 -8.18 -1.72 -8.74
C LYS A 98 -6.76 -1.18 -8.58
N ALA A 99 -6.09 -1.49 -7.46
CA ALA A 99 -4.70 -1.13 -7.25
C ALA A 99 -3.79 -1.73 -8.34
N SER A 100 -3.96 -3.02 -8.66
CA SER A 100 -3.17 -3.70 -9.70
C SER A 100 -3.41 -3.10 -11.09
N ALA A 101 -4.66 -2.77 -11.41
CA ALA A 101 -4.99 -2.08 -12.66
C ALA A 101 -4.34 -0.69 -12.74
N TYR A 102 -4.40 0.09 -11.65
CA TYR A 102 -3.72 1.37 -11.57
C TYR A 102 -2.21 1.24 -11.75
N SER A 103 -1.54 0.33 -11.03
CA SER A 103 -0.12 0.05 -11.16
C SER A 103 0.28 -0.35 -12.58
N CYS A 104 -0.52 -1.21 -13.23
CA CYS A 104 -0.32 -1.58 -14.63
C CYS A 104 -0.35 -0.33 -15.53
N LEU A 105 -1.37 0.51 -15.43
CA LEU A 105 -1.51 1.70 -16.27
C LEU A 105 -0.43 2.75 -16.01
N VAL A 106 0.06 2.87 -14.78
CA VAL A 106 1.21 3.74 -14.45
C VAL A 106 2.47 3.22 -15.12
N ARG A 107 2.76 1.92 -14.98
CA ARG A 107 3.94 1.28 -15.59
C ARG A 107 3.95 1.43 -17.10
N GLU A 108 2.80 1.25 -17.75
CA GLU A 108 2.65 1.41 -19.21
C GLU A 108 2.52 2.88 -19.66
N GLY A 109 2.75 3.85 -18.76
CA GLY A 109 2.73 5.28 -19.06
C GLY A 109 1.35 5.84 -19.44
N LYS A 110 0.26 5.13 -19.13
CA LYS A 110 -1.12 5.55 -19.40
C LYS A 110 -1.70 6.43 -18.31
N ILE A 111 -1.15 6.35 -17.10
CA ILE A 111 -1.49 7.22 -15.97
C ILE A 111 -0.20 7.81 -15.42
N VAL A 112 -0.19 9.13 -15.23
CA VAL A 112 0.84 9.81 -14.45
C VAL A 112 0.34 9.92 -13.01
N PRO A 113 1.01 9.29 -12.03
CA PRO A 113 0.63 9.43 -10.64
C PRO A 113 0.64 10.90 -10.21
N PRO A 114 -0.38 11.35 -9.48
CA PRO A 114 -0.35 12.68 -8.88
C PRO A 114 0.81 12.79 -7.89
N VAL A 115 1.60 13.85 -8.01
CA VAL A 115 2.70 14.20 -7.10
C VAL A 115 2.20 14.72 -5.75
N ASP A 116 1.03 15.36 -5.75
CA ASP A 116 0.40 15.86 -4.52
C ASP A 116 -0.29 14.72 -3.75
N SER A 117 -0.18 14.78 -2.43
CA SER A 117 -0.86 13.84 -1.55
C SER A 117 -2.38 13.91 -1.72
N PRO A 118 -3.14 12.83 -1.43
CA PRO A 118 -4.59 12.87 -1.43
C PRO A 118 -5.20 14.00 -0.59
N ARG A 119 -4.52 14.40 0.50
CA ARG A 119 -4.93 15.52 1.36
C ARG A 119 -4.75 16.87 0.67
N GLU A 120 -3.59 17.13 0.09
CA GLU A 120 -3.31 18.38 -0.65
C GLU A 120 -4.25 18.54 -1.84
N ARG A 121 -4.48 17.47 -2.61
CA ARG A 121 -5.45 17.51 -3.71
C ARG A 121 -6.87 17.79 -3.26
N ALA A 122 -7.28 17.25 -2.11
CA ALA A 122 -8.61 17.53 -1.56
C ALA A 122 -8.71 19.01 -1.15
N ALA A 123 -7.71 19.53 -0.44
CA ALA A 123 -7.64 20.93 -0.04
C ALA A 123 -7.68 21.90 -1.24
N ALA A 124 -6.87 21.63 -2.27
CA ALA A 124 -6.83 22.43 -3.51
C ALA A 124 -8.18 22.46 -4.24
N ARG A 125 -9.02 21.43 -4.06
CA ARG A 125 -10.36 21.33 -4.65
C ARG A 125 -11.48 21.79 -3.71
N GLY A 126 -11.15 22.31 -2.53
CA GLY A 126 -12.15 22.64 -1.51
C GLY A 126 -12.94 21.43 -1.00
N LEU A 127 -12.41 20.22 -1.16
CA LEU A 127 -13.05 18.97 -0.74
C LEU A 127 -12.59 18.59 0.67
N ARG A 128 -13.54 18.11 1.49
CA ARG A 128 -13.22 17.55 2.80
C ARG A 128 -12.38 16.28 2.62
N PHE A 129 -11.14 16.29 3.09
CA PHE A 129 -10.34 15.08 3.20
C PHE A 129 -10.95 14.16 4.26
N ARG A 130 -11.40 12.98 3.87
CA ARG A 130 -11.80 11.92 4.81
C ARG A 130 -10.60 10.99 4.99
N PRO A 131 -10.00 10.94 6.20
CA PRO A 131 -8.98 9.94 6.51
C PRO A 131 -9.51 8.54 6.20
N ARG A 132 -8.58 7.62 5.90
CA ARG A 132 -8.87 6.18 5.83
C ARG A 132 -9.68 5.80 7.07
N ARG A 133 -10.68 4.92 6.94
CA ARG A 133 -11.17 4.17 8.10
C ARG A 133 -10.04 3.21 8.49
N THR A 134 -9.00 3.74 9.14
CA THR A 134 -8.20 2.90 10.03
C THR A 134 -9.19 2.40 11.04
N ASN A 135 -9.24 1.07 11.20
CA ASN A 135 -10.00 0.32 12.19
C ASN A 135 -10.63 1.25 13.24
N ASP A 136 -11.96 1.26 13.37
CA ASP A 136 -12.68 1.95 14.46
C ASP A 136 -12.34 1.30 15.83
N ALA A 137 -11.10 0.83 16.01
CA ALA A 137 -10.52 0.49 17.28
C ALA A 137 -10.58 1.76 18.12
N SER A 138 -11.43 1.72 19.13
CA SER A 138 -11.45 2.74 20.15
C SER A 138 -10.04 2.90 20.70
N LEU A 139 -9.62 4.14 20.94
CA LEU A 139 -8.36 4.39 21.63
C LEU A 139 -8.36 3.57 22.94
N PRO A 140 -7.23 2.97 23.34
CA PRO A 140 -7.14 2.31 24.63
C PRO A 140 -7.61 3.25 25.75
N ASP A 141 -8.29 2.71 26.76
CA ASP A 141 -8.77 3.50 27.89
C ASP A 141 -7.61 4.33 28.49
N GLY A 142 -7.84 5.64 28.61
CA GLY A 142 -6.85 6.60 29.13
C GLY A 142 -6.00 7.31 28.08
N VAL A 143 -6.03 6.90 26.80
CA VAL A 143 -5.38 7.66 25.72
C VAL A 143 -6.26 8.83 25.31
N ASN A 144 -5.83 10.05 25.63
CA ASN A 144 -6.53 11.28 25.29
C ASN A 144 -5.64 12.24 24.48
N LEU A 145 -6.20 13.39 24.09
CA LEU A 145 -5.47 14.40 23.32
C LEU A 145 -4.22 14.91 24.06
N GLU A 146 -4.28 15.05 25.38
CA GLU A 146 -3.16 15.52 26.20
C GLU A 146 -1.99 14.53 26.14
N THR A 147 -2.26 13.24 26.29
CA THR A 147 -1.26 12.17 26.11
C THR A 147 -0.62 12.23 24.72
N LEU A 148 -1.40 12.48 23.68
CA LEU A 148 -0.87 12.62 22.32
C LEU A 148 0.06 13.84 22.20
N LEU A 149 -0.32 14.98 22.76
CA LEU A 149 0.48 16.21 22.71
C LEU A 149 1.79 16.04 23.49
N ASP A 150 1.76 15.40 24.64
CA ASP A 150 2.97 15.12 25.45
C ASP A 150 3.96 14.23 24.68
N VAL A 151 3.47 13.16 24.04
CA VAL A 151 4.32 12.29 23.21
C VAL A 151 4.93 13.07 22.04
N LEU A 152 4.13 13.88 21.34
CA LEU A 152 4.62 14.70 20.22
C LEU A 152 5.66 15.72 20.68
N SER A 153 5.47 16.35 21.84
CA SER A 153 6.46 17.25 22.43
C SER A 153 7.76 16.51 22.74
N GLY A 154 7.68 15.36 23.42
CA GLY A 154 8.85 14.55 23.76
C GLY A 154 9.63 14.10 22.52
N LEU A 155 8.94 13.73 21.43
CA LEU A 155 9.59 13.35 20.16
C LEU A 155 10.27 14.54 19.47
N ALA A 156 9.65 15.72 19.49
CA ALA A 156 10.25 16.94 18.95
C ALA A 156 11.53 17.33 19.71
N ASP A 157 11.49 17.21 21.04
CA ASP A 157 12.65 17.44 21.90
C ASP A 157 13.75 16.39 21.63
N TYR A 158 13.39 15.12 21.45
CA TYR A 158 14.35 14.05 21.14
C TYR A 158 15.07 14.27 19.79
N ALA A 159 14.34 14.71 18.75
CA ALA A 159 14.91 15.01 17.44
C ALA A 159 15.88 16.21 17.47
N SER A 160 15.75 17.09 18.46
CA SER A 160 16.66 18.23 18.66
C SER A 160 17.96 17.85 19.40
N VAL A 161 17.96 16.74 20.14
CA VAL A 161 19.14 16.22 20.84
C VAL A 161 20.07 15.43 19.91
N GLY A 162 19.52 14.71 18.93
CA GLY A 162 20.30 13.92 17.95
C GLY A 162 21.02 14.72 16.85
N LYS A 163 20.91 16.05 16.85
CA LYS A 163 21.57 16.97 15.89
C LYS A 163 22.77 17.73 16.49
N ARG A 164 23.22 17.36 17.69
CA ARG A 164 24.40 17.94 18.35
C ARG A 164 25.56 16.97 18.37
#